data_AF-A0A9D1DJC5-F1
#
_entry.id   AF-A0A9D1DJC5-F1
#
_cell.length_a   1.000
_cell.length_b   1.000
_cell.length_c   1.000
_cell.angle_alpha   90.00
_cell.angle_beta   90.00
_cell.angle_gamma   90.00
#
_symmetry.space_group_name_H-M   'P 1'
#
loop_
_entity.id
_entity.type
_entity.pdbx_description
1 polymer ?
#
loop_
_entity_poly.entity_id
_entity_poly.type
_entity_poly.pdbx_seq_one_letter_code
_entity_poly.pdbx_strand_id
1 'polypeptide(L)'
;MKRLTILLAVILALSIFASAAETTTAEVPVTLTVIESQRQISVTVPAALPVSVVDGKVLTASNAAIRNHGKDPVAVTAIWVKPGAYDIGSFDHFSGLAGTIALSLNGCGTTGAGSLPMTDAAFPAIEAGESLALRYQAKVALAETQDHAAAASVVFTISIVD
;
A
#
# COMPACT_ATOMS: atom_id res chain seq x y z
N MET A 1 -46.47 -83.57 55.69
CA MET A 1 -45.03 -83.36 55.51
C MET A 1 -44.79 -82.18 54.56
N LYS A 2 -44.14 -81.13 55.04
CA LYS A 2 -43.08 -80.37 54.35
C LYS A 2 -43.43 -79.66 53.03
N ARG A 3 -43.74 -78.36 53.11
CA ARG A 3 -43.36 -77.37 52.06
C ARG A 3 -42.71 -76.17 52.75
N LEU A 4 -41.49 -76.43 53.22
CA LEU A 4 -40.52 -75.44 53.66
C LEU A 4 -39.83 -74.90 52.39
N THR A 5 -40.10 -73.63 52.10
CA THR A 5 -39.12 -72.58 51.70
C THR A 5 -38.22 -72.77 50.47
N ILE A 6 -38.03 -71.64 49.77
CA ILE A 6 -36.89 -71.26 48.91
C ILE A 6 -37.03 -71.56 47.41
N LEU A 7 -37.35 -70.51 46.65
CA LEU A 7 -36.55 -70.01 45.51
C LEU A 7 -37.16 -68.65 45.12
N LEU A 8 -36.65 -67.50 45.57
CA LEU A 8 -35.37 -66.88 45.18
C LEU A 8 -35.10 -66.97 43.67
N ALA A 9 -35.91 -66.27 42.88
CA ALA A 9 -35.53 -65.66 41.61
C ALA A 9 -36.77 -64.95 41.04
N VAL A 10 -36.58 -63.84 40.32
CA VAL A 10 -37.63 -63.19 39.51
C VAL A 10 -38.62 -62.31 40.28
N ILE A 11 -38.13 -61.28 40.97
CA ILE A 11 -38.61 -59.90 40.71
C ILE A 11 -37.38 -58.98 40.72
N LEU A 12 -36.58 -59.15 39.67
CA LEU A 12 -35.66 -58.14 39.16
C LEU A 12 -36.52 -57.06 38.48
N ALA A 13 -37.16 -56.19 39.26
CA ALA A 13 -37.83 -55.00 38.74
C ALA A 13 -38.31 -54.12 39.90
N LEU A 14 -37.46 -53.27 40.43
CA LEU A 14 -37.75 -51.83 40.46
C LEU A 14 -36.50 -51.09 40.91
N SER A 15 -35.77 -50.75 39.88
CA SER A 15 -34.61 -49.90 39.82
C SER A 15 -34.76 -48.63 40.66
N ILE A 16 -33.64 -48.30 41.29
CA ILE A 16 -33.29 -47.06 41.97
C ILE A 16 -33.59 -45.88 41.04
N PHE A 17 -34.37 -44.89 41.47
CA PHE A 17 -34.48 -43.61 40.78
C PHE A 17 -33.69 -42.56 41.56
N ALA A 18 -32.43 -42.37 41.17
CA ALA A 18 -31.70 -41.14 41.49
C ALA A 18 -32.24 -40.05 40.54
N SER A 19 -32.77 -38.95 41.08
CA SER A 19 -33.14 -37.80 40.25
C SER A 19 -31.93 -36.89 40.06
N ALA A 20 -31.57 -36.67 38.80
CA ALA A 20 -30.69 -35.57 38.41
C ALA A 20 -31.59 -34.43 37.91
N ALA A 21 -31.36 -33.21 38.40
CA ALA A 21 -32.03 -32.03 37.89
C ALA A 21 -31.55 -31.76 36.46
N GLU A 22 -32.46 -31.83 35.49
CA GLU A 22 -32.18 -31.40 34.12
C GLU A 22 -32.01 -29.88 34.09
N THR A 23 -30.78 -29.42 33.84
CA THR A 23 -30.53 -28.05 33.40
C THR A 23 -30.76 -27.97 31.90
N THR A 24 -31.85 -27.33 31.48
CA THR A 24 -32.11 -27.05 30.07
C THR A 24 -31.21 -25.90 29.61
N THR A 25 -30.06 -26.21 29.05
CA THR A 25 -29.20 -25.23 28.38
C THR A 25 -29.74 -24.98 26.97
N ALA A 26 -30.22 -23.76 26.72
CA ALA A 26 -30.58 -23.33 25.37
C ALA A 26 -29.36 -22.68 24.71
N GLU A 27 -28.72 -23.39 23.78
CA GLU A 27 -27.64 -22.83 22.97
C GLU A 27 -28.23 -22.12 21.75
N VAL A 28 -27.97 -20.82 21.63
CA VAL A 28 -28.34 -20.02 20.46
C VAL A 28 -27.16 -20.03 19.49
N PRO A 29 -27.29 -20.57 18.27
CA PRO A 29 -26.21 -20.56 17.31
C PRO A 29 -25.92 -19.12 16.86
N VAL A 30 -24.65 -18.73 16.88
CA VAL A 30 -24.16 -17.46 16.34
C VAL A 30 -23.40 -17.75 15.05
N THR A 31 -23.87 -17.18 13.93
CA THR A 31 -23.14 -17.23 12.67
C THR A 31 -22.08 -16.14 12.66
N LEU A 32 -20.81 -16.54 12.58
CA LEU A 32 -19.69 -15.63 12.38
C LEU A 32 -19.38 -15.54 10.89
N THR A 33 -19.39 -14.31 10.33
CA THR A 33 -19.01 -14.06 8.94
C THR A 33 -17.65 -13.37 8.89
N VAL A 34 -16.69 -14.01 8.23
CA VAL A 34 -15.39 -13.40 7.89
C VAL A 34 -15.48 -12.91 6.45
N ILE A 35 -15.35 -11.61 6.23
CA ILE A 35 -15.32 -10.98 4.91
C ILE A 35 -13.86 -10.67 4.55
N GLU A 36 -13.36 -11.28 3.49
CA GLU A 36 -12.08 -10.91 2.89
C GLU A 36 -12.33 -9.68 2.00
N SER A 37 -11.87 -8.49 2.41
CA SER A 37 -11.84 -7.34 1.49
C SER A 37 -10.75 -7.61 0.46
N GLN A 38 -11.14 -7.99 -0.76
CA GLN A 38 -10.22 -8.59 -1.75
C GLN A 38 -9.17 -7.64 -2.34
N ARG A 39 -9.26 -6.33 -2.09
CA ARG A 39 -8.44 -5.34 -2.79
C ARG A 39 -7.40 -4.72 -1.85
N GLN A 40 -6.19 -5.25 -1.90
CA GLN A 40 -5.04 -4.75 -1.16
C GLN A 40 -4.08 -4.03 -2.10
N ILE A 41 -3.76 -2.77 -1.79
CA ILE A 41 -2.67 -2.06 -2.46
C ILE A 41 -1.34 -2.65 -1.95
N SER A 42 -0.61 -3.30 -2.84
CA SER A 42 0.74 -3.81 -2.59
C SER A 42 1.65 -3.24 -3.67
N VAL A 43 2.27 -2.08 -3.41
CA VAL A 43 3.09 -1.36 -4.39
C VAL A 43 4.42 -0.95 -3.78
N THR A 44 5.48 -1.05 -4.58
CA THR A 44 6.79 -0.47 -4.26
C THR A 44 6.96 0.83 -5.03
N VAL A 45 7.28 1.92 -4.33
CA VAL A 45 7.59 3.23 -4.91
C VAL A 45 9.04 3.58 -4.57
N PRO A 46 9.82 4.22 -5.47
CA PRO A 46 11.19 4.61 -5.16
C PRO A 46 11.26 5.54 -3.94
N ALA A 47 12.14 5.22 -3.00
CA ALA A 47 12.37 6.04 -1.81
C ALA A 47 13.14 7.34 -2.12
N ALA A 48 13.89 7.36 -3.21
CA ALA A 48 14.65 8.52 -3.66
C ALA A 48 14.76 8.53 -5.19
N LEU A 49 14.87 9.74 -5.74
CA LEU A 49 15.23 9.98 -7.14
C LEU A 49 16.56 10.74 -7.16
N PRO A 50 17.70 10.05 -7.17
CA PRO A 50 19.01 10.70 -7.11
C PRO A 50 19.24 11.65 -8.29
N VAL A 51 19.75 12.84 -7.98
CA VAL A 51 20.19 13.84 -8.95
C VAL A 51 21.59 14.29 -8.53
N SER A 52 22.53 14.26 -9.45
CA SER A 52 23.91 14.73 -9.20
C SER A 52 24.31 15.75 -10.25
N VAL A 53 25.08 16.77 -9.85
CA VAL A 53 25.67 17.73 -10.76
C VAL A 53 27.17 17.45 -10.85
N VAL A 54 27.64 17.06 -12.03
CA VAL A 54 29.06 16.74 -12.29
C VAL A 54 29.52 17.62 -13.45
N ASP A 55 30.56 18.41 -13.25
CA ASP A 55 31.11 19.36 -14.24
C ASP A 55 30.03 20.27 -14.88
N GLY A 56 29.08 20.73 -14.05
CA GLY A 56 27.96 21.58 -14.50
C GLY A 56 26.85 20.85 -15.28
N LYS A 57 26.95 19.52 -15.45
CA LYS A 57 25.91 18.69 -16.07
C LYS A 57 25.08 17.98 -15.00
N VAL A 58 23.76 17.99 -15.18
CA VAL A 58 22.84 17.27 -14.31
C VAL A 58 22.70 15.83 -14.79
N LEU A 59 22.91 14.87 -13.91
CA LEU A 59 22.75 13.44 -14.15
C LEU A 59 21.64 12.90 -13.25
N THR A 60 20.83 11.99 -13.81
CA THR A 60 19.75 11.28 -13.12
C THR A 60 19.99 9.78 -13.19
N ALA A 61 19.51 9.04 -12.19
CA ALA A 61 19.53 7.58 -12.25
C ALA A 61 18.51 7.07 -13.29
N SER A 62 18.80 5.93 -13.90
CA SER A 62 17.95 5.36 -14.97
C SER A 62 16.95 4.31 -14.48
N ASN A 63 17.05 3.86 -13.23
CA ASN A 63 16.43 2.62 -12.77
C ASN A 63 15.35 2.85 -11.70
N ALA A 64 14.59 3.94 -11.78
CA ALA A 64 13.44 4.18 -10.93
C ALA A 64 12.18 3.55 -11.53
N ALA A 65 11.36 2.89 -10.72
CA ALA A 65 10.09 2.31 -11.15
C ALA A 65 9.10 2.17 -10.00
N ILE A 66 7.80 2.32 -10.30
CA ILE A 66 6.70 1.92 -9.43
C ILE A 66 6.33 0.48 -9.79
N ARG A 67 6.25 -0.41 -8.81
CA ARG A 67 6.02 -1.85 -9.05
C ARG A 67 4.76 -2.30 -8.34
N ASN A 68 3.84 -2.91 -9.08
CA ASN A 68 2.62 -3.45 -8.53
C ASN A 68 2.81 -4.94 -8.18
N HIS A 69 2.72 -5.26 -6.90
CA HIS A 69 2.75 -6.62 -6.38
C HIS A 69 1.35 -7.10 -5.94
N GLY A 70 0.33 -6.25 -6.12
CA GLY A 70 -1.06 -6.54 -5.80
C GLY A 70 -1.74 -7.42 -6.86
N LYS A 71 -3.00 -7.73 -6.60
CA LYS A 71 -3.85 -8.54 -7.50
C LYS A 71 -4.68 -7.69 -8.46
N ASP A 72 -4.90 -6.43 -8.11
CA ASP A 72 -5.67 -5.48 -8.90
C ASP A 72 -4.75 -4.50 -9.65
N PRO A 73 -5.17 -3.98 -10.81
CA PRO A 73 -4.49 -2.86 -11.46
C PRO A 73 -4.50 -1.62 -10.57
N VAL A 74 -3.42 -0.85 -10.61
CA VAL A 74 -3.28 0.41 -9.86
C VAL A 74 -2.88 1.54 -10.78
N ALA A 75 -3.24 2.78 -10.45
CA ALA A 75 -2.81 3.96 -11.19
C ALA A 75 -2.24 5.02 -10.25
N VAL A 76 -1.28 5.80 -10.77
CA VAL A 76 -0.86 7.03 -10.11
C VAL A 76 -1.91 8.09 -10.39
N THR A 77 -2.64 8.53 -9.37
CA THR A 77 -3.77 9.45 -9.50
C THR A 77 -3.40 10.90 -9.22
N ALA A 78 -2.28 11.13 -8.52
CA ALA A 78 -1.71 12.44 -8.34
C ALA A 78 -0.21 12.35 -8.08
N ILE A 79 0.52 13.38 -8.51
CA ILE A 79 1.91 13.59 -8.16
C ILE A 79 2.05 15.00 -7.61
N TRP A 80 2.67 15.11 -6.44
CA TRP A 80 2.91 16.38 -5.79
C TRP A 80 4.40 16.59 -5.57
N VAL A 81 4.91 17.76 -5.96
CA VAL A 81 6.31 18.15 -5.76
C VAL A 81 6.35 19.24 -4.70
N LYS A 82 7.05 18.97 -3.60
CA LYS A 82 7.24 19.90 -2.48
C LYS A 82 8.67 20.42 -2.48
N PRO A 83 8.88 21.72 -2.21
CA PRO A 83 10.22 22.27 -2.04
C PRO A 83 10.91 21.61 -0.84
N GLY A 84 12.23 21.49 -0.93
CA GLY A 84 13.10 21.07 0.14
C GLY A 84 14.14 22.16 0.40
N ALA A 85 15.42 21.82 0.28
CA ALA A 85 16.49 22.82 0.27
C ALA A 85 16.47 23.72 -0.99
N TYR A 86 15.75 23.31 -2.03
CA TYR A 86 15.61 24.06 -3.28
C TYR A 86 14.15 24.44 -3.53
N ASP A 87 13.98 25.62 -4.13
CA ASP A 87 12.69 26.03 -4.71
C ASP A 87 12.40 25.21 -5.97
N ILE A 88 11.11 25.00 -6.24
CA ILE A 88 10.67 24.25 -7.42
C ILE A 88 10.37 25.21 -8.56
N GLY A 89 11.13 25.08 -9.65
CA GLY A 89 10.98 25.87 -10.86
C GLY A 89 10.16 25.19 -11.96
N SER A 90 9.95 25.91 -13.06
CA SER A 90 9.42 25.35 -14.30
C SER A 90 10.48 24.53 -15.03
N PHE A 91 10.14 23.33 -15.49
CA PHE A 91 11.05 22.49 -16.26
C PHE A 91 11.28 23.06 -17.67
N ASP A 92 10.22 23.50 -18.35
CA ASP A 92 10.32 24.04 -19.72
C ASP A 92 10.88 25.47 -19.74
N HIS A 93 10.58 26.27 -18.71
CA HIS A 93 11.03 27.66 -18.57
C HIS A 93 11.97 27.83 -17.36
N PHE A 94 13.00 27.00 -17.27
CA PHE A 94 13.92 27.00 -16.14
C PHE A 94 14.69 28.33 -16.06
N SER A 95 14.49 29.08 -14.98
CA SER A 95 15.04 30.44 -14.80
C SER A 95 16.55 30.47 -14.51
N GLY A 96 17.12 29.35 -14.03
CA GLY A 96 18.52 29.31 -13.60
C GLY A 96 18.80 30.05 -12.30
N LEU A 97 17.76 30.45 -11.55
CA LEU A 97 17.92 31.11 -10.25
C LEU A 97 18.61 30.16 -9.26
N ALA A 98 19.67 30.62 -8.61
CA ALA A 98 20.43 29.84 -7.64
C ALA A 98 19.51 29.25 -6.56
N GLY A 99 19.69 27.98 -6.20
CA GLY A 99 18.82 27.28 -5.25
C GLY A 99 17.50 26.79 -5.85
N THR A 100 17.39 26.71 -7.18
CA THR A 100 16.17 26.20 -7.86
C THR A 100 16.42 24.85 -8.51
N ILE A 101 15.45 23.94 -8.39
CA ILE A 101 15.39 22.66 -9.10
C ILE A 101 14.08 22.56 -9.89
N ALA A 102 14.13 21.98 -11.08
CA ALA A 102 12.94 21.59 -11.83
C ALA A 102 13.05 20.12 -12.24
N LEU A 103 11.92 19.42 -12.28
CA LEU A 103 11.85 17.99 -12.55
C LEU A 103 10.91 17.71 -13.72
N SER A 104 11.23 16.67 -14.49
CA SER A 104 10.29 16.06 -15.43
C SER A 104 10.21 14.57 -15.12
N LEU A 105 9.00 14.05 -14.92
CA LEU A 105 8.72 12.62 -14.68
C LEU A 105 7.88 12.08 -15.84
N ASN A 106 8.40 11.09 -16.56
CA ASN A 106 7.75 10.51 -17.75
C ASN A 106 7.32 11.56 -18.79
N GLY A 107 8.06 12.68 -18.88
CA GLY A 107 7.76 13.80 -19.77
C GLY A 107 6.88 14.89 -19.15
N CYS A 108 6.29 14.66 -17.98
CA CYS A 108 5.52 15.65 -17.23
C CYS A 108 6.44 16.56 -16.42
N GLY A 109 6.60 17.80 -16.87
CA GLY A 109 7.46 18.80 -16.24
C GLY A 109 6.80 19.59 -15.12
N THR A 110 7.58 20.01 -14.12
CA THR A 110 7.12 20.96 -13.09
C THR A 110 6.83 22.32 -13.71
N THR A 111 5.85 23.03 -13.17
CA THR A 111 5.60 24.47 -13.45
C THR A 111 5.87 25.35 -12.23
N GLY A 112 6.17 24.71 -11.09
CA GLY A 112 6.38 25.29 -9.78
C GLY A 112 6.21 24.21 -8.72
N ALA A 113 6.20 24.58 -7.44
CA ALA A 113 5.81 23.68 -6.37
C ALA A 113 4.31 23.37 -6.46
N GLY A 114 3.91 22.15 -6.10
CA GLY A 114 2.51 21.73 -6.13
C GLY A 114 2.27 20.49 -6.98
N SER A 115 1.07 20.41 -7.56
CA SER A 115 0.70 19.30 -8.46
C SER A 115 1.56 19.31 -9.71
N LEU A 116 2.12 18.15 -10.04
CA LEU A 116 2.71 17.93 -11.35
C LEU A 116 1.56 17.69 -12.35
N PRO A 117 1.53 18.37 -13.52
CA PRO A 117 0.59 18.02 -14.58
C PRO A 117 0.83 16.58 -15.05
N MET A 118 -0.22 15.78 -15.23
CA MET A 118 -0.10 14.37 -15.62
C MET A 118 -0.95 14.06 -16.85
N THR A 119 -0.56 13.04 -17.60
CA THR A 119 -1.38 12.47 -18.69
C THR A 119 -1.43 10.96 -18.53
N ASP A 120 -2.52 10.35 -19.00
CA ASP A 120 -2.70 8.88 -18.96
C ASP A 120 -1.61 8.15 -19.76
N ALA A 121 -1.05 8.81 -20.78
CA ALA A 121 0.07 8.26 -21.55
C ALA A 121 1.38 8.25 -20.75
N ALA A 122 1.63 9.24 -19.89
CA ALA A 122 2.83 9.32 -19.06
C ALA A 122 2.74 8.44 -17.80
N PHE A 123 1.52 8.25 -17.28
CA PHE A 123 1.23 7.44 -16.11
C PHE A 123 0.03 6.52 -16.36
N PRO A 124 0.20 5.50 -17.23
CA PRO A 124 -0.85 4.51 -17.46
C PRO A 124 -1.11 3.68 -16.20
N ALA A 125 -2.23 2.95 -16.20
CA ALA A 125 -2.48 1.92 -15.21
C ALA A 125 -1.35 0.87 -15.24
N ILE A 126 -1.03 0.36 -14.04
CA ILE A 126 -0.02 -0.65 -13.78
C ILE A 126 -0.76 -1.92 -13.42
N GLU A 127 -0.80 -2.85 -14.38
CA GLU A 127 -1.42 -4.16 -14.21
C GLU A 127 -0.79 -4.94 -13.04
N ALA A 128 -1.52 -5.93 -12.54
CA ALA A 128 -1.03 -6.80 -11.48
C ALA A 128 0.28 -7.51 -11.89
N GLY A 129 1.31 -7.39 -11.06
CA GLY A 129 2.65 -7.96 -11.34
C GLY A 129 3.54 -7.10 -12.23
N GLU A 130 3.02 -6.04 -12.85
CA GLU A 130 3.76 -5.18 -13.77
C GLU A 130 4.45 -4.01 -13.05
N SER A 131 5.22 -3.23 -13.80
CA SER A 131 5.94 -2.07 -13.29
C SER A 131 5.93 -0.90 -14.27
N LEU A 132 5.73 0.31 -13.75
CA LEU A 132 5.89 1.55 -14.49
C LEU A 132 7.28 2.11 -14.26
N ALA A 133 8.09 2.15 -15.32
CA ALA A 133 9.36 2.86 -15.29
C ALA A 133 9.12 4.37 -15.08
N LEU A 134 9.89 4.96 -14.16
CA LEU A 134 9.92 6.39 -13.91
C LEU A 134 11.18 6.96 -14.58
N ARG A 135 11.00 7.43 -15.82
CA ARG A 135 12.04 8.19 -16.53
C ARG A 135 12.01 9.60 -16.00
N TYR A 136 13.12 10.06 -15.44
CA TYR A 136 13.17 11.40 -14.89
C TYR A 136 14.38 12.20 -15.34
N GLN A 137 14.14 13.50 -15.50
CA GLN A 137 15.15 14.50 -15.80
C GLN A 137 15.06 15.60 -14.76
N ALA A 138 16.18 16.27 -14.52
CA ALA A 138 16.26 17.39 -13.60
C ALA A 138 17.07 18.53 -14.23
N LYS A 139 16.70 19.75 -13.88
CA LYS A 139 17.50 20.96 -14.08
C LYS A 139 17.78 21.54 -12.71
N VAL A 140 19.03 21.90 -12.44
CA VAL A 140 19.48 22.35 -11.12
C VAL A 140 20.35 23.58 -11.28
N ALA A 141 20.04 24.64 -10.54
CA ALA A 141 20.89 25.80 -10.39
C ALA A 141 21.46 25.79 -8.96
N LEU A 142 22.75 25.50 -8.84
CA LEU A 142 23.42 25.35 -7.54
C LEU A 142 23.42 26.67 -6.76
N ALA A 143 23.21 26.59 -5.45
CA ALA A 143 23.49 27.67 -4.51
C ALA A 143 24.90 27.49 -3.90
N GLU A 144 25.53 28.58 -3.45
CA GLU A 144 26.93 28.58 -2.98
C GLU A 144 27.19 27.68 -1.76
N THR A 145 26.16 27.37 -0.97
CA THR A 145 26.20 26.38 0.11
C THR A 145 25.54 25.08 -0.34
N GLN A 146 26.36 24.05 -0.56
CA GLN A 146 25.92 22.70 -0.92
C GLN A 146 26.14 21.77 0.28
N ASP A 147 25.21 21.77 1.23
CA ASP A 147 25.09 20.61 2.12
C ASP A 147 24.31 19.51 1.37
N HIS A 148 24.56 18.24 1.71
CA HIS A 148 23.88 17.05 1.18
C HIS A 148 22.39 16.98 1.57
N ALA A 149 21.66 18.09 1.44
CA ALA A 149 20.27 18.23 1.82
C ALA A 149 19.34 17.73 0.70
N ALA A 150 18.16 17.23 1.10
CA ALA A 150 17.12 16.85 0.16
C ALA A 150 16.62 18.09 -0.60
N ALA A 151 16.87 18.15 -1.91
CA ALA A 151 16.51 19.31 -2.73
C ALA A 151 14.99 19.50 -2.84
N ALA A 152 14.24 18.40 -3.00
CA ALA A 152 12.78 18.39 -3.13
C ALA A 152 12.21 17.04 -2.68
N SER A 153 10.90 17.00 -2.41
CA SER A 153 10.16 15.76 -2.15
C SER A 153 9.09 15.55 -3.21
N VAL A 154 9.05 14.35 -3.79
CA VAL A 154 7.99 13.92 -4.72
C VAL A 154 7.07 12.95 -3.99
N VAL A 155 5.77 13.20 -4.05
CA VAL A 155 4.73 12.36 -3.42
C VAL A 155 3.86 11.78 -4.53
N PHE A 156 3.76 10.45 -4.58
CA PHE A 156 2.87 9.73 -5.48
C PHE A 156 1.63 9.29 -4.71
N THR A 157 0.45 9.62 -5.22
CA THR A 157 -0.82 9.04 -4.77
C THR A 157 -1.17 7.91 -5.70
N ILE A 158 -1.43 6.72 -5.14
CA ILE A 158 -1.75 5.51 -5.89
C ILE A 158 -3.13 5.02 -5.46
N SER A 159 -3.96 4.67 -6.44
CA SER A 159 -5.28 4.10 -6.23
C SER A 159 -5.44 2.82 -7.04
N ILE A 160 -6.30 1.93 -6.58
CA ILE A 160 -6.75 0.78 -7.37
C ILE A 160 -7.70 1.30 -8.47
N VAL A 161 -7.61 0.73 -9.67
CA VAL A 161 -8.50 1.05 -10.79
C VAL A 161 -9.28 -0.20 -11.24
N ASP A 162 -10.46 0.02 -11.83
CA ASP A 162 -11.40 -1.02 -12.28
C ASP A 162 -11.36 -1.19 -13.80
#